data_AF-A0A1V5ZQ59-F1
#
_entry.id   AF-A0A1V5ZQ59-F1
#
_cell.length_a   1.000
_cell.length_b   1.000
_cell.length_c   1.000
_cell.angle_alpha   90.00
_cell.angle_beta   90.00
_cell.angle_gamma   90.00
#
_symmetry.space_group_name_H-M   'P 1'
#
loop_
_entity.id
_entity.type
_entity.pdbx_description
1 polymer ?
#
loop_
_entity_poly.entity_id
_entity_poly.type
_entity_poly.pdbx_seq_one_letter_code
_entity_poly.pdbx_strand_id
1 'polypeptide(L)' 'MAATNRPDILDPALLRAGRFDRKILVSAPTYEERKEIFEYYLKGKKVEKNLNLDSLIKRTSGLV' A
#
# COMPACT_ATOMS: atom_id res chain seq x y z
N MET A 1 2.76 17.31 -5.23
CA MET A 1 2.00 16.04 -5.18
C MET A 1 0.93 16.18 -4.10
N ALA A 2 -0.22 15.55 -4.27
CA ALA A 2 -1.33 15.55 -3.31
C ALA A 2 -1.84 14.13 -3.12
N ALA A 3 -2.46 13.83 -1.98
CA ALA A 3 -3.04 12.52 -1.66
C ALA A 3 -4.44 12.71 -1.06
N THR A 4 -5.39 11.83 -1.41
CA THR A 4 -6.72 11.80 -0.81
C THR A 4 -7.26 10.37 -0.78
N ASN A 5 -7.96 10.02 0.30
CA ASN A 5 -8.73 8.78 0.40
C ASN A 5 -10.20 8.98 -0.03
N ARG A 6 -10.59 10.21 -0.37
CA ARG A 6 -11.93 10.60 -0.82
C ARG A 6 -11.86 11.46 -2.09
N PRO A 7 -11.56 10.87 -3.25
CA PRO A 7 -11.51 11.61 -4.52
C PRO A 7 -12.90 12.14 -4.95
N ASP A 8 -13.98 11.58 -4.41
CA ASP A 8 -15.39 11.93 -4.67
C ASP A 8 -15.77 13.32 -4.17
N ILE A 9 -15.14 13.82 -3.10
CA ILE A 9 -15.44 15.14 -2.52
C ILE A 9 -14.46 16.23 -2.96
N LEU A 10 -13.54 15.94 -3.88
CA LEU A 10 -12.59 16.93 -4.36
C LEU A 10 -13.31 18.05 -5.13
N ASP A 11 -12.86 19.28 -4.92
CA ASP A 11 -13.30 20.42 -5.72
C ASP A 11 -13.01 20.15 -7.22
N PRO A 12 -14.04 20.17 -8.09
CA PRO A 12 -13.87 20.00 -9.53
C PRO A 12 -12.85 20.96 -10.15
N ALA A 13 -12.63 22.13 -9.55
CA ALA A 13 -11.63 23.09 -9.97
C ALA A 13 -10.21 22.52 -10.02
N LEU A 14 -9.89 21.58 -9.12
CA LEU A 14 -8.59 20.90 -9.01
C LEU A 14 -8.40 19.81 -10.07
N LEU A 15 -9.50 19.30 -10.65
CA LEU A 15 -9.50 18.23 -11.65
C LEU A 15 -9.36 18.76 -13.09
N ARG A 16 -9.41 20.08 -13.27
CA ARG A 16 -9.20 20.72 -14.57
C ARG A 16 -7.74 20.62 -15.00
N ALA A 17 -7.51 20.58 -16.31
CA ALA A 17 -6.18 20.58 -16.90
C ALA A 17 -5.30 21.74 -16.35
N GLY A 18 -4.01 21.45 -16.13
CA GLY A 18 -3.02 22.34 -15.53
C GLY A 18 -2.98 22.33 -14.00
N ARG A 19 -3.66 21.37 -13.34
CA ARG A 19 -3.66 21.21 -11.87
C ARG A 19 -3.28 19.76 -11.51
N PHE A 20 -4.24 18.93 -11.11
CA PHE A 20 -4.02 17.50 -10.86
C PHE A 20 -4.18 16.71 -12.15
N ASP A 21 -3.20 16.85 -13.04
CA ASP A 21 -3.24 16.27 -14.38
C ASP A 21 -3.08 14.74 -14.38
N ARG A 22 -2.39 14.19 -13.36
CA ARG A 22 -2.18 12.75 -13.20
C ARG A 22 -2.86 12.24 -11.95
N LYS A 23 -3.67 11.20 -12.10
CA LYS A 23 -4.29 10.45 -11.00
C LYS A 23 -3.59 9.10 -10.92
N ILE A 24 -3.02 8.80 -9.76
CA ILE A 24 -2.41 7.52 -9.48
C ILE A 24 -3.29 6.83 -8.43
N LEU A 25 -3.92 5.74 -8.82
CA LEU A 25 -4.68 4.91 -7.89
C LEU A 25 -3.69 4.01 -7.14
N VAL A 26 -3.75 4.05 -5.81
CA VAL A 26 -3.01 3.13 -4.96
C VAL A 26 -4.00 2.10 -4.43
N SER A 27 -3.86 0.86 -4.88
CA SER A 27 -4.66 -0.27 -4.39
C SER A 27 -4.04 -0.89 -3.14
N ALA A 28 -4.82 -1.67 -2.40
CA ALA A 28 -4.29 -2.52 -1.35
C ALA A 28 -3.26 -3.52 -1.93
N PRO A 29 -2.20 -3.86 -1.18
CA PRO A 29 -1.16 -4.75 -1.67
C PRO A 29 -1.67 -6.18 -1.83
N THR A 30 -1.23 -6.82 -2.91
CA THR A 30 -1.40 -8.24 -3.19
C THR A 30 -0.63 -9.11 -2.19
N TYR A 31 -0.81 -10.43 -2.26
CA TYR A 31 -0.05 -11.36 -1.41
C TYR A 31 1.46 -11.21 -1.59
N GLU A 32 1.94 -11.16 -2.84
CA GLU A 32 3.37 -11.03 -3.15
C GLU A 32 3.91 -9.66 -2.71
N GLU A 33 3.16 -8.57 -2.95
CA GLU A 33 3.57 -7.23 -2.47
C GLU A 33 3.60 -7.18 -0.94
N ARG A 34 2.65 -7.82 -0.25
CA ARG A 34 2.71 -7.94 1.22
C ARG A 34 3.94 -8.73 1.66
N LYS A 35 4.31 -9.79 0.95
CA LYS A 35 5.54 -10.55 1.22
C LYS A 35 6.78 -9.66 1.11
N GLU A 36 6.90 -8.89 0.02
CA GLU A 36 8.00 -7.94 -0.17
C GLU A 36 8.06 -6.89 0.94
N ILE A 37 6.91 -6.36 1.36
CA ILE A 37 6.81 -5.42 2.48
C ILE A 37 7.33 -6.07 3.76
N PHE A 38 6.89 -7.29 4.07
CA PHE A 38 7.35 -8.04 5.24
C PHE A 38 8.86 -8.28 5.18
N GLU A 39 9.38 -8.78 4.05
CA GLU A 39 10.81 -9.03 3.88
C GLU A 39 11.65 -7.75 4.04
N TYR A 40 11.19 -6.63 3.47
CA TYR A 40 11.83 -5.33 3.64
C TYR A 40 11.92 -4.92 5.10
N TYR A 41 10.82 -5.01 5.85
CA TYR A 41 10.79 -4.60 7.26
C TYR A 41 11.50 -5.59 8.19
N LEU A 42 11.56 -6.88 7.85
CA LEU A 42 12.27 -7.89 8.65
C LEU A 42 13.77 -7.91 8.37
N LYS A 43 14.23 -7.32 7.26
CA LYS A 43 15.64 -7.22 6.91
C LYS A 43 16.44 -6.56 8.03
N GLY A 44 17.45 -7.29 8.55
CA GLY A 44 18.33 -6.82 9.61
C GLY A 44 17.74 -6.87 11.03
N LYS A 45 16.52 -7.38 11.21
CA LYS A 45 15.92 -7.59 12.54
C LYS A 45 16.21 -9.01 13.04
N LYS A 46 16.31 -9.16 14.36
CA LYS A 46 16.34 -10.47 15.00
C LYS A 46 14.93 -11.07 14.93
N VAL A 47 14.76 -12.02 14.02
CA VAL A 47 13.55 -12.84 13.90
C VAL A 47 13.85 -14.25 14.41
N GLU A 48 12.81 -14.94 14.86
CA GLU A 48 12.92 -16.36 15.19
C GLU A 48 13.33 -17.15 13.94
N LYS A 49 14.26 -18.11 14.09
CA LYS A 49 14.80 -18.90 12.96
C LYS A 49 13.71 -19.65 12.18
N ASN A 50 12.62 -20.00 12.83
CA ASN A 50 11.52 -20.78 12.26
C ASN A 50 10.27 -19.93 12.01
N LEU A 51 10.41 -18.62 11.87
CA LEU A 51 9.28 -17.72 11.59
C LEU A 51 8.62 -18.11 10.25
N ASN A 52 7.37 -18.58 10.32
CA ASN A 52 6.59 -18.90 9.12
C ASN A 52 5.95 -17.62 8.55
N LEU A 53 6.67 -16.96 7.64
CA LEU A 53 6.23 -15.70 7.05
C LEU A 53 4.95 -15.83 6.22
N ASP A 54 4.83 -16.92 5.45
CA ASP A 54 3.63 -17.18 4.62
C ASP A 54 2.36 -17.26 5.48
N SER A 55 2.43 -17.88 6.65
CA SER A 55 1.29 -17.96 7.57
C SER A 55 0.83 -16.58 8.06
N LEU A 56 1.76 -15.65 8.24
CA LEU A 56 1.45 -14.28 8.64
C LEU A 56 0.83 -13.51 7.48
N ILE A 57 1.40 -13.60 6.27
CA ILE A 57 0.91 -12.88 5.08
C ILE A 57 -0.50 -13.34 4.70
N LYS A 58 -0.83 -14.63 4.89
CA LYS A 58 -2.20 -15.14 4.65
C LYS A 58 -3.21 -14.53 5.61
N ARG A 59 -2.82 -14.26 6.86
CA ARG A 59 -3.68 -13.66 7.89
C ARG A 59 -3.87 -12.15 7.72
N THR A 60 -3.06 -11.48 6.90
CA THR A 60 -3.16 -10.04 6.65
C THR A 60 -3.96 -9.68 5.39
N SER A 61 -4.67 -10.66 4.79
CA SER A 61 -5.56 -10.38 3.66
C SER A 61 -6.65 -9.36 4.06
N GLY A 62 -6.82 -8.32 3.24
CA GLY A 62 -7.79 -7.26 3.48
C GLY A 62 -7.33 -6.14 4.42
N LEU A 63 -6.10 -6.20 4.94
CA LEU A 63 -5.49 -5.09 5.67
C LEU A 63 -4.87 -4.07 4.69
N VAL A 64 -5.05 -2.79 4.98
CA VAL A 64 -4.57 -1.64 4.17
C VAL A 64 -3.94 -0.59 5.09
#